data_AF-A0AAV7K848-F1
#
_entry.id   AF-A0AAV7K848-F1
#
_cell.length_a   1.000
_cell.length_b   1.000
_cell.length_c   1.000
_cell.angle_alpha   90.00
_cell.angle_beta   90.00
_cell.angle_gamma   90.00
#
_symmetry.space_group_name_H-M   'P 1'
#
loop_
_entity.id
_entity.type
_entity.pdbx_description
1 polymer ?
#
loop_
_entity_poly.entity_id
_entity_poly.type
_entity_poly.pdbx_seq_one_letter_code
_entity_poly.pdbx_strand_id
1 'polypeptide(L)'
;MAKISVLLLCLLVVQVSGGIEPSIRIEMTSHPDTQFAFHSLHIPKFTKLSDQPAHLMKLDPTQLCVMFSHLLGLNPSENLFWGGVTSSNPLFRPRALVLLTVDGLSEERTVTLPEGTTSYMVQKDIGVKEWISDTFNPSLLRTRIMEVFGGHNEPLMVSVAGEERVASAGPKGIKMIKEYYNPQTGGVSVIRDYQHTELSKQEAVNLMGTMDIDSISKDTNTISVRRTDGNEVLFNLNYKADTKFFTEILAAMDTIERMRNRRETADNIPDLIAITFTGLKDLRLKYGDSSPQVSAAIQLYSSLLPKLTDQIVSLYSGQVAVFGLTLIWTNPTGVTISQSVNEVYNIAREHLEDKELDHFQLNFPEVILNDESKSSSDKLDSLCSLATEINPRMQLMRVTCPHRIRRDTFLQANNNTNNTINENSLATEKSEEFPYMFNIILLVALIFIITLFAISWSMWHMDPGVDSIIYRTTEPVKLKLD
;
A
#
# COMPACT_ATOMS: atom_id res chain seq x y z
N MET A 1 4.23 -52.40 -27.58
CA MET A 1 3.97 -52.25 -26.13
C MET A 1 4.78 -51.07 -25.64
N ALA A 2 4.28 -50.02 -24.98
CA ALA A 2 2.96 -49.47 -24.80
C ALA A 2 3.19 -48.00 -24.35
N LYS A 3 2.44 -47.08 -24.95
CA LYS A 3 1.95 -45.79 -24.43
C LYS A 3 2.58 -45.20 -23.16
N ILE A 4 3.15 -43.99 -23.28
CA ILE A 4 2.70 -42.74 -22.59
C ILE A 4 3.01 -41.56 -23.54
N SER A 5 2.17 -41.31 -24.54
CA SER A 5 1.38 -40.05 -24.63
C SER A 5 0.96 -39.44 -23.30
N VAL A 6 1.35 -38.18 -23.08
CA VAL A 6 0.64 -37.03 -22.46
C VAL A 6 1.72 -36.09 -21.94
N LEU A 7 2.19 -35.17 -22.79
CA LEU A 7 2.82 -33.90 -22.40
C LEU A 7 2.82 -32.94 -23.60
N LEU A 8 1.61 -32.79 -24.16
CA LEU A 8 1.16 -31.63 -24.91
C LEU A 8 0.07 -31.00 -24.02
N LEU A 9 0.09 -29.67 -23.87
CA LEU A 9 -0.68 -28.83 -22.92
C LEU A 9 -0.07 -28.68 -21.51
N CYS A 10 0.84 -27.70 -21.36
CA CYS A 10 0.84 -26.71 -20.28
C CYS A 10 2.13 -25.89 -20.33
N LEU A 11 2.27 -25.04 -21.34
CA LEU A 11 3.22 -23.91 -21.36
C LEU A 11 2.65 -22.81 -22.25
N LEU A 12 1.40 -22.46 -21.96
CA LEU A 12 0.77 -21.17 -22.27
C LEU A 12 0.34 -20.59 -20.93
N VAL A 13 1.33 -20.30 -20.06
CA VAL A 13 1.10 -19.29 -19.02
C VAL A 13 1.17 -17.98 -19.77
N VAL A 14 -0.01 -17.47 -20.10
CA VAL A 14 -0.23 -16.09 -20.50
C VAL A 14 0.34 -15.23 -19.38
N GLN A 15 1.61 -14.84 -19.48
CA GLN A 15 2.03 -13.58 -18.88
C GLN A 15 1.28 -12.50 -19.65
N VAL A 16 0.12 -12.09 -19.12
CA VAL A 16 -0.36 -10.74 -19.33
C VAL A 16 0.61 -9.84 -18.57
N SER A 17 1.80 -9.67 -19.13
CA SER A 17 2.61 -8.49 -18.87
C SER A 17 1.73 -7.34 -19.32
N GLY A 18 1.21 -6.58 -18.35
CA GLY A 18 0.42 -5.38 -18.61
C GLY A 18 1.10 -4.57 -19.69
N GLY A 19 0.48 -4.53 -20.86
CA GLY A 19 0.83 -3.56 -21.88
C GLY A 19 0.65 -2.20 -21.23
N ILE A 20 1.73 -1.42 -21.15
CA ILE A 20 1.61 -0.01 -20.82
C ILE A 20 0.94 0.61 -22.04
N GLU A 21 -0.39 0.62 -22.05
CA GLU A 21 -1.13 1.47 -22.96
C GLU A 21 -0.66 2.91 -22.71
N PRO A 22 -0.37 3.69 -23.77
CA PRO A 22 0.03 5.07 -23.62
C PRO A 22 -1.17 5.83 -23.05
N SER A 23 -1.15 6.05 -21.74
CA SER A 23 -2.19 6.78 -21.03
C SER A 23 -1.60 8.04 -20.43
N ILE A 24 -2.32 9.15 -20.60
CA ILE A 24 -1.98 10.39 -19.93
C ILE A 24 -2.72 10.37 -18.60
N ARG A 25 -1.92 10.49 -17.53
CA ARG A 25 -2.41 10.52 -16.16
C ARG A 25 -2.28 11.93 -15.64
N ILE A 26 -3.40 12.54 -15.31
CA ILE A 26 -3.43 13.81 -14.58
C ILE A 26 -3.77 13.43 -13.14
N GLU A 27 -2.83 13.66 -12.22
CA GLU A 27 -3.00 13.41 -10.78
C GLU A 27 -2.62 14.66 -10.00
N MET A 28 -3.27 14.93 -8.86
CA MET A 28 -2.83 16.02 -7.99
C MET A 28 -1.70 15.58 -7.07
N THR A 29 -0.61 16.35 -7.05
CA THR A 29 0.56 16.08 -6.21
C THR A 29 0.18 16.23 -4.74
N SER A 30 0.60 15.27 -3.91
CA SER A 30 0.61 15.47 -2.46
C SER A 30 1.53 16.64 -2.15
N HIS A 31 1.00 17.69 -1.53
CA HIS A 31 1.77 18.89 -1.23
C HIS A 31 2.74 18.65 -0.05
N PRO A 32 3.97 19.20 -0.12
CA PRO A 32 5.00 19.03 0.93
C PRO A 32 4.66 19.72 2.25
N ASP A 33 3.61 20.54 2.31
CA ASP A 33 3.18 21.24 3.52
C ASP A 33 2.04 20.54 4.27
N THR A 34 1.79 19.25 3.99
CA THR A 34 0.72 18.50 4.64
C THR A 34 1.03 18.33 6.14
N GLN A 35 0.18 18.87 7.02
CA GLN A 35 0.37 18.69 8.45
C GLN A 35 -0.26 17.37 8.88
N PHE A 36 0.55 16.49 9.47
CA PHE A 36 0.09 15.23 10.01
C PHE A 36 -0.19 15.40 11.50
N ALA A 37 -1.32 14.87 11.95
CA ALA A 37 -1.58 14.65 13.37
C ALA A 37 -1.81 13.15 13.60
N PHE A 38 -1.08 12.61 14.57
CA PHE A 38 -1.18 11.22 14.98
C PHE A 38 -1.95 11.12 16.28
N HIS A 39 -2.88 10.20 16.37
CA HIS A 39 -3.87 10.11 17.43
C HIS A 39 -3.90 8.72 18.04
N SER A 40 -4.02 8.62 19.36
CA SER A 40 -4.40 7.35 20.00
C SER A 40 -5.92 7.28 20.16
N LEU A 41 -6.59 6.45 19.37
CA LEU A 41 -8.05 6.36 19.37
C LEU A 41 -8.55 5.35 20.42
N HIS A 42 -7.81 4.25 20.59
CA HIS A 42 -8.05 3.28 21.66
C HIS A 42 -6.75 2.56 22.02
N ILE A 43 -6.51 2.41 23.32
CA ILE A 43 -5.35 1.69 23.86
C ILE A 43 -5.85 0.67 24.89
N PRO A 44 -5.35 -0.59 24.87
CA PRO A 44 -5.75 -1.59 25.87
C PRO A 44 -5.39 -1.15 27.29
N LYS A 45 -6.18 -1.56 28.28
CA LYS A 45 -6.01 -1.18 29.70
C LYS A 45 -4.63 -1.49 30.31
N PHE A 46 -3.91 -2.47 29.74
CA PHE A 46 -2.58 -2.87 30.19
C PHE A 46 -1.44 -2.06 29.57
N THR A 47 -1.75 -1.23 28.57
CA THR A 47 -0.81 -0.33 27.90
C THR A 47 -1.10 1.09 28.33
N LYS A 48 -0.05 1.88 28.57
CA LYS A 48 -0.17 3.31 28.85
C LYS A 48 0.71 4.08 27.88
N LEU A 49 0.12 5.09 27.26
CA LEU A 49 0.87 6.08 26.51
C LEU A 49 1.15 7.29 27.39
N SER A 50 2.30 7.95 27.19
CA SER A 50 2.60 9.21 27.84
C SER A 50 1.78 10.33 27.20
N ASP A 51 1.19 11.16 28.05
CA ASP A 51 0.49 12.38 27.67
C ASP A 51 1.45 13.53 27.34
N GLN A 52 2.75 13.35 27.62
CA GLN A 52 3.80 14.34 27.33
C GLN A 52 4.94 13.71 26.50
N PRO A 53 4.78 13.58 25.17
CA PRO A 53 5.95 13.66 24.32
C PRO A 53 6.51 15.07 24.47
N ALA A 54 7.82 15.21 24.56
CA ALA A 54 8.45 16.51 24.52
C ALA A 54 7.85 17.32 23.35
N HIS A 55 7.22 18.47 23.64
CA HIS A 55 6.48 19.33 22.70
C HIS A 55 7.27 19.76 21.43
N LEU A 56 8.52 19.33 21.29
CA LEU A 56 9.44 19.64 20.19
C LEU A 56 9.74 18.42 19.29
N MET A 57 9.26 17.23 19.62
CA MET A 57 9.60 16.01 18.87
C MET A 57 8.52 15.68 17.84
N LYS A 58 8.89 15.75 16.56
CA LYS A 58 8.04 15.31 15.43
C LYS A 58 8.23 13.81 15.26
N LEU A 59 7.13 13.06 15.31
CA LEU A 59 7.13 11.63 14.97
C LEU A 59 7.36 11.46 13.46
N ASP A 60 8.23 10.52 13.09
CA ASP A 60 8.40 10.05 11.71
C ASP A 60 7.86 8.60 11.58
N PRO A 61 7.63 8.09 10.36
CA PRO A 61 7.10 6.74 10.16
C PRO A 61 7.98 5.62 10.74
N THR A 62 9.30 5.81 10.76
CA THR A 62 10.25 4.84 11.31
C THR A 62 10.10 4.75 12.82
N GLN A 63 9.94 5.89 13.50
CA GLN A 63 9.66 5.95 14.93
C GLN A 63 8.32 5.28 15.28
N LEU A 64 7.28 5.43 14.45
CA LEU A 64 6.03 4.68 14.64
C LEU A 64 6.22 3.17 14.50
N CYS A 65 7.01 2.71 13.52
CA CYS A 65 7.33 1.29 13.36
C CYS A 65 8.04 0.72 14.61
N VAL A 66 8.98 1.47 15.19
CA VAL A 66 9.67 1.09 16.44
C VAL A 66 8.68 1.10 17.62
N MET A 67 7.84 2.12 17.73
CA MET A 67 6.79 2.20 18.75
C MET A 67 5.82 1.01 18.67
N PHE A 68 5.33 0.67 17.47
CA PHE A 68 4.49 -0.48 17.20
C PHE A 68 5.19 -1.80 17.58
N SER A 69 6.47 -1.94 17.23
CA SER A 69 7.29 -3.08 17.65
C SER A 69 7.36 -3.20 19.18
N HIS A 70 7.53 -2.08 19.89
CA HIS A 70 7.61 -2.06 21.35
C HIS A 70 6.27 -2.40 22.01
N LEU A 71 5.15 -1.87 21.49
CA LEU A 71 3.79 -2.19 21.95
C LEU A 71 3.47 -3.68 21.83
N LEU A 72 4.00 -4.34 20.79
CA LEU A 72 3.85 -5.78 20.60
C LEU A 72 4.81 -6.62 21.45
N GLY A 73 5.72 -5.99 22.20
CA GLY A 73 6.73 -6.67 23.00
C GLY A 73 7.88 -7.28 22.19
N LEU A 74 8.07 -6.83 20.95
CA LEU A 74 9.07 -7.38 20.02
C LEU A 74 10.48 -6.79 20.20
N ASN A 75 10.60 -5.62 20.82
CA ASN A 75 11.90 -4.97 21.03
C ASN A 75 11.98 -4.30 22.42
N PRO A 76 12.44 -5.02 23.46
CA PRO A 76 12.50 -4.50 24.82
C PRO A 76 13.71 -3.58 25.08
N SER A 77 14.69 -3.48 24.16
CA SER A 77 16.02 -2.90 24.44
C SER A 77 16.39 -1.65 23.64
N GLU A 78 15.61 -1.22 22.65
CA GLU A 78 15.87 0.05 21.99
C GLU A 78 15.38 1.21 22.87
N ASN A 79 16.27 2.18 23.12
CA ASN A 79 15.88 3.47 23.69
C ASN A 79 14.90 4.12 22.70
N LEU A 80 13.60 3.98 22.97
CA LEU A 80 12.59 4.77 22.30
C LEU A 80 12.93 6.24 22.55
N PHE A 81 13.42 6.93 21.51
CA PHE A 81 13.63 8.38 21.57
C PHE A 81 12.31 9.10 21.89
N TRP A 82 11.18 8.49 21.52
CA TRP A 82 9.84 8.88 21.93
C TRP A 82 9.45 8.21 23.25
N GLY A 83 9.51 8.92 24.36
CA GLY A 83 9.07 8.45 25.69
C GLY A 83 7.56 8.23 25.84
N GLY A 84 6.85 8.04 24.72
CA GLY A 84 5.41 7.98 24.64
C GLY A 84 4.80 6.62 24.96
N VAL A 85 5.56 5.53 25.03
CA VAL A 85 5.08 4.26 25.57
C VAL A 85 5.73 4.03 26.92
N THR A 86 4.96 4.12 28.00
CA THR A 86 5.50 3.77 29.31
C THR A 86 5.51 2.25 29.43
N SER A 87 6.70 1.66 29.43
CA SER A 87 7.03 0.26 29.75
C SER A 87 5.84 -0.52 30.32
N SER A 88 5.11 -1.21 29.44
CA SER A 88 4.10 -2.19 29.85
C SER A 88 4.77 -3.55 30.01
N ASN A 89 4.18 -4.41 30.83
CA ASN A 89 4.67 -5.78 30.98
C ASN A 89 4.71 -6.46 29.59
N PRO A 90 5.86 -6.96 29.11
CA PRO A 90 6.02 -7.51 27.75
C PRO A 90 5.17 -8.76 27.50
N LEU A 91 4.61 -9.37 28.55
CA LEU A 91 3.68 -10.49 28.46
C LEU A 91 2.24 -10.07 28.11
N PHE A 92 1.89 -8.79 28.30
CA PHE A 92 0.58 -8.23 27.95
C PHE A 92 0.73 -7.28 26.78
N ARG A 93 0.31 -7.75 25.60
CA ARG A 93 0.42 -7.03 24.33
C ARG A 93 -0.95 -6.94 23.63
N PRO A 94 -1.16 -5.96 22.75
CA PRO A 94 -2.29 -5.95 21.84
C PRO A 94 -2.27 -7.18 20.92
N ARG A 95 -3.45 -7.69 20.59
CA ARG A 95 -3.70 -8.74 19.59
C ARG A 95 -3.83 -8.20 18.18
N ALA A 96 -3.98 -6.89 18.04
CA ALA A 96 -3.91 -6.22 16.76
C ALA A 96 -3.38 -4.79 16.93
N LEU A 97 -2.72 -4.31 15.87
CA LEU A 97 -2.40 -2.90 15.66
C LEU A 97 -3.20 -2.40 14.47
N VAL A 98 -3.94 -1.31 14.67
CA VAL A 98 -4.75 -0.68 13.62
C VAL A 98 -4.30 0.74 13.42
N LEU A 99 -4.06 1.12 12.16
CA LEU A 99 -3.86 2.50 11.74
C LEU A 99 -5.02 2.93 10.83
N LEU A 100 -5.84 3.85 11.32
CA LEU A 100 -6.91 4.51 10.59
C LEU A 100 -6.40 5.85 10.06
N THR A 101 -6.23 5.98 8.75
CA THR A 101 -5.69 7.18 8.12
C THR A 101 -6.78 7.92 7.36
N VAL A 102 -6.87 9.23 7.54
CA VAL A 102 -7.79 10.11 6.79
C VAL A 102 -6.97 11.18 6.08
N ASP A 103 -6.98 11.13 4.75
CA ASP A 103 -6.34 12.12 3.88
C ASP A 103 -7.33 13.18 3.38
N GLY A 104 -6.85 14.42 3.28
CA GLY A 104 -7.61 15.54 2.74
C GLY A 104 -8.39 16.36 3.76
N LEU A 105 -7.95 16.48 5.01
CA LEU A 105 -8.53 17.41 5.99
C LEU A 105 -8.01 18.85 5.83
N SER A 106 -8.63 19.81 6.50
CA SER A 106 -8.20 21.22 6.52
C SER A 106 -8.06 21.73 7.96
N GLU A 107 -7.31 22.81 8.17
CA GLU A 107 -7.12 23.40 9.51
C GLU A 107 -8.45 23.90 10.11
N GLU A 108 -9.39 24.34 9.27
CA GLU A 108 -10.71 24.85 9.71
C GLU A 108 -11.77 23.75 9.90
N ARG A 109 -11.55 22.57 9.32
CA ARG A 109 -12.52 21.45 9.36
C ARG A 109 -11.84 20.16 9.74
N THR A 110 -11.90 19.87 11.04
CA THR A 110 -11.39 18.63 11.63
C THR A 110 -12.49 17.59 11.79
N VAL A 111 -12.10 16.32 11.82
CA VAL A 111 -12.98 15.22 12.20
C VAL A 111 -13.09 15.17 13.72
N THR A 112 -14.30 14.91 14.24
CA THR A 112 -14.46 14.68 15.68
C THR A 112 -13.86 13.32 16.04
N LEU A 113 -12.88 13.31 16.93
CA LEU A 113 -12.23 12.10 17.42
C LEU A 113 -12.92 11.59 18.69
N PRO A 114 -12.78 10.30 19.04
CA PRO A 114 -13.29 9.76 20.29
C PRO A 114 -12.78 10.53 21.52
N GLU A 115 -13.57 10.57 22.59
CA GLU A 115 -13.17 11.19 23.86
C GLU A 115 -11.93 10.49 24.45
N GLY A 116 -11.00 11.26 25.04
CA GLY A 116 -9.76 10.73 25.61
C GLY A 116 -8.62 10.49 24.60
N THR A 117 -8.80 10.93 23.34
CA THR A 117 -7.75 10.84 22.31
C THR A 117 -6.56 11.74 22.64
N THR A 118 -5.35 11.17 22.70
CA THR A 118 -4.10 11.94 22.74
C THR A 118 -3.62 12.22 21.32
N SER A 119 -3.15 13.45 21.07
CA SER A 119 -2.70 13.90 19.74
C SER A 119 -1.22 14.26 19.75
N TYR A 120 -0.51 13.88 18.70
CA TYR A 120 0.93 14.00 18.55
C TYR A 120 1.26 14.67 17.21
N MET A 121 2.26 15.55 17.21
CA MET A 121 2.74 16.19 15.99
C MET A 121 3.69 15.27 15.23
N VAL A 122 3.61 15.37 13.90
CA VAL A 122 4.26 14.44 12.98
C VAL A 122 5.04 15.23 11.91
N GLN A 123 6.04 14.60 11.29
CA GLN A 123 6.82 15.19 10.20
C GLN A 123 5.94 15.50 8.97
N LYS A 124 6.17 16.64 8.30
CA LYS A 124 5.23 17.28 7.36
C LYS A 124 5.45 16.96 5.88
N ASP A 125 6.57 16.36 5.51
CA ASP A 125 7.11 16.33 4.15
C ASP A 125 6.99 14.97 3.42
N ILE A 126 6.24 14.02 3.99
CA ILE A 126 6.14 12.65 3.47
C ILE A 126 4.70 12.39 2.98
N GLY A 127 4.51 11.72 1.84
CA GLY A 127 3.18 11.38 1.33
C GLY A 127 2.49 10.24 2.10
N VAL A 128 1.16 10.10 1.97
CA VAL A 128 0.38 9.03 2.64
C VAL A 128 0.95 7.64 2.35
N LYS A 129 1.30 7.37 1.08
CA LYS A 129 1.79 6.06 0.66
C LYS A 129 3.10 5.72 1.38
N GLU A 130 4.03 6.66 1.40
CA GLU A 130 5.34 6.52 2.05
C GLU A 130 5.14 6.37 3.57
N TRP A 131 4.24 7.17 4.16
CA TRP A 131 3.83 7.03 5.56
C TRP A 131 3.37 5.61 5.92
N ILE A 132 2.45 5.04 5.15
CA ILE A 132 1.93 3.69 5.38
C ILE A 132 3.03 2.65 5.14
N SER A 133 3.79 2.76 4.05
CA SER A 133 4.87 1.82 3.68
C SER A 133 5.94 1.74 4.76
N ASP A 134 6.39 2.89 5.27
CA ASP A 134 7.49 2.97 6.20
C ASP A 134 7.05 2.58 7.62
N THR A 135 5.81 2.93 8.01
CA THR A 135 5.21 2.52 9.29
C THR A 135 5.04 0.99 9.38
N PHE A 136 4.61 0.35 8.29
CA PHE A 136 4.32 -1.09 8.26
C PHE A 136 5.39 -1.92 7.55
N ASN A 137 6.60 -1.37 7.38
CA ASN A 137 7.64 -1.98 6.56
C ASN A 137 7.78 -3.50 6.83
N PRO A 138 7.41 -4.35 5.85
CA PRO A 138 7.18 -5.78 6.08
C PRO A 138 8.45 -6.56 6.41
N SER A 139 9.64 -6.05 6.06
CA SER A 139 10.91 -6.71 6.39
C SER A 139 11.23 -6.63 7.89
N LEU A 140 10.70 -5.64 8.61
CA LEU A 140 10.96 -5.40 10.03
C LEU A 140 9.82 -5.88 10.92
N LEU A 141 8.60 -5.38 10.75
CA LEU A 141 7.53 -5.64 11.73
C LEU A 141 6.94 -7.05 11.59
N ARG A 142 6.58 -7.47 10.36
CA ARG A 142 6.08 -8.83 10.12
C ARG A 142 7.12 -9.87 10.48
N THR A 143 8.36 -9.72 10.00
CA THR A 143 9.43 -10.68 10.28
C THR A 143 9.61 -10.87 11.77
N ARG A 144 9.63 -9.78 12.56
CA ARG A 144 9.70 -9.85 14.03
C ARG A 144 8.49 -10.55 14.64
N ILE A 145 7.27 -10.25 14.18
CA ILE A 145 6.06 -10.96 14.62
C ILE A 145 6.19 -12.47 14.34
N MET A 146 6.67 -12.85 13.16
CA MET A 146 6.87 -14.24 12.78
C MET A 146 8.01 -14.92 13.53
N GLU A 147 9.09 -14.22 13.86
CA GLU A 147 10.18 -14.79 14.66
C GLU A 147 9.74 -15.10 16.09
N VAL A 148 8.90 -14.25 16.66
CA VAL A 148 8.46 -14.38 18.07
C VAL A 148 7.22 -15.27 18.20
N PHE A 149 6.29 -15.19 17.24
CA PHE A 149 4.98 -15.85 17.30
C PHE A 149 4.73 -16.86 16.18
N GLY A 150 5.64 -16.94 15.20
CA GLY A 150 5.53 -17.85 14.05
C GLY A 150 5.74 -19.30 14.45
N GLY A 151 4.67 -19.90 14.94
CA GLY A 151 4.45 -21.35 14.86
C GLY A 151 3.83 -21.72 13.52
N HIS A 152 2.74 -22.48 13.54
CA HIS A 152 2.02 -22.91 12.33
C HIS A 152 1.05 -21.86 11.76
N ASN A 153 0.80 -20.77 12.46
CA ASN A 153 -0.17 -19.75 12.07
C ASN A 153 0.54 -18.43 11.69
N GLU A 154 -0.01 -17.75 10.70
CA GLU A 154 0.44 -16.45 10.21
C GLU A 154 -0.50 -15.35 10.71
N PRO A 155 0.01 -14.14 11.04
CA PRO A 155 -0.80 -12.98 11.36
C PRO A 155 -1.68 -12.57 10.18
N LEU A 156 -2.86 -12.03 10.47
CA LEU A 156 -3.71 -11.42 9.45
C LEU A 156 -3.18 -10.03 9.09
N MET A 157 -2.93 -9.82 7.80
CA MET A 157 -2.51 -8.53 7.26
C MET A 157 -3.68 -7.90 6.49
N VAL A 158 -4.12 -6.72 6.91
CA VAL A 158 -5.25 -6.03 6.27
C VAL A 158 -4.80 -4.67 5.75
N SER A 159 -5.14 -4.38 4.49
CA SER A 159 -4.86 -3.09 3.87
C SER A 159 -6.03 -2.64 2.99
N VAL A 160 -6.77 -1.64 3.44
CA VAL A 160 -7.92 -1.07 2.71
C VAL A 160 -7.60 0.36 2.35
N ALA A 161 -7.73 0.73 1.07
CA ALA A 161 -7.58 2.12 0.65
C ALA A 161 -8.35 2.44 -0.64
N GLY A 162 -8.64 3.71 -0.91
CA GLY A 162 -9.26 4.12 -2.17
C GLY A 162 -8.38 4.00 -3.41
N GLU A 163 -7.10 3.68 -3.24
CA GLU A 163 -6.13 3.60 -4.32
C GLU A 163 -5.31 2.33 -4.18
N GLU A 164 -5.08 1.65 -5.30
CA GLU A 164 -4.28 0.44 -5.34
C GLU A 164 -2.87 0.67 -4.77
N ARG A 165 -2.26 1.82 -5.08
CA ARG A 165 -0.89 2.15 -4.67
C ARG A 165 -0.78 2.31 -3.15
N VAL A 166 -1.79 2.92 -2.52
CA VAL A 166 -1.85 3.10 -1.07
C VAL A 166 -2.19 1.78 -0.38
N ALA A 167 -3.17 1.04 -0.89
CA ALA A 167 -3.50 -0.30 -0.38
C ALA A 167 -2.30 -1.26 -0.51
N SER A 168 -1.49 -1.13 -1.56
CA SER A 168 -0.29 -1.96 -1.77
C SER A 168 0.91 -1.51 -0.95
N ALA A 169 0.85 -0.36 -0.27
CA ALA A 169 1.85 0.10 0.69
C ALA A 169 1.60 -0.44 2.11
N GLY A 170 0.37 -0.87 2.43
CA GLY A 170 0.03 -1.43 3.73
C GLY A 170 0.66 -2.80 4.04
N PRO A 171 0.30 -3.40 5.18
CA PRO A 171 0.83 -4.68 5.65
C PRO A 171 0.72 -5.79 4.59
N LYS A 172 1.79 -6.59 4.45
CA LYS A 172 1.87 -7.72 3.49
C LYS A 172 2.18 -9.01 4.21
N GLY A 173 1.53 -10.10 3.82
CA GLY A 173 1.73 -11.42 4.40
C GLY A 173 1.05 -12.51 3.58
N ILE A 174 1.17 -13.77 4.04
CA ILE A 174 0.53 -14.92 3.40
C ILE A 174 -0.99 -14.84 3.57
N LYS A 175 -1.43 -14.59 4.80
CA LYS A 175 -2.83 -14.31 5.11
C LYS A 175 -3.06 -12.81 4.98
N MET A 176 -3.72 -12.41 3.90
CA MET A 176 -3.92 -10.99 3.63
C MET A 176 -5.29 -10.68 3.05
N ILE A 177 -5.81 -9.52 3.44
CA ILE A 177 -6.98 -8.89 2.83
C ILE A 177 -6.53 -7.54 2.32
N LYS A 178 -6.58 -7.33 1.00
CA LYS A 178 -6.31 -6.05 0.37
C LYS A 178 -7.51 -5.63 -0.46
N GLU A 179 -8.08 -4.48 -0.15
CA GLU A 179 -9.25 -3.96 -0.85
C GLU A 179 -8.99 -2.53 -1.33
N TYR A 180 -9.38 -2.24 -2.57
CA TYR A 180 -9.26 -0.90 -3.13
C TYR A 180 -10.26 -0.62 -4.24
N TYR A 181 -10.54 0.66 -4.47
CA TYR A 181 -11.40 1.11 -5.56
C TYR A 181 -10.73 0.86 -6.92
N ASN A 182 -11.44 0.21 -7.84
CA ASN A 182 -10.99 0.02 -9.22
C ASN A 182 -11.59 1.10 -10.13
N PRO A 183 -10.77 2.02 -10.69
CA PRO A 183 -11.27 3.08 -11.54
C PRO A 183 -11.86 2.60 -12.86
N GLN A 184 -11.48 1.42 -13.36
CA GLN A 184 -11.98 0.90 -14.64
C GLN A 184 -13.40 0.36 -14.53
N THR A 185 -13.73 -0.30 -13.43
CA THR A 185 -15.04 -0.92 -13.21
C THR A 185 -15.96 -0.08 -12.32
N GLY A 186 -15.42 0.94 -11.65
CA GLY A 186 -16.14 1.74 -10.66
C GLY A 186 -16.54 0.95 -9.42
N GLY A 187 -15.92 -0.22 -9.22
CA GLY A 187 -16.22 -1.17 -8.15
C GLY A 187 -15.08 -1.30 -7.14
N VAL A 188 -15.06 -2.41 -6.41
CA VAL A 188 -14.01 -2.72 -5.42
C VAL A 188 -13.24 -3.95 -5.84
N SER A 189 -11.94 -3.80 -6.06
CA SER A 189 -11.01 -4.92 -6.20
C SER A 189 -10.68 -5.48 -4.82
N VAL A 190 -10.84 -6.79 -4.68
CA VAL A 190 -10.66 -7.52 -3.43
C VAL A 190 -9.65 -8.64 -3.66
N ILE A 191 -8.49 -8.54 -3.00
CA ILE A 191 -7.45 -9.57 -2.98
C ILE A 191 -7.44 -10.21 -1.60
N ARG A 192 -7.78 -11.50 -1.54
CA ARG A 192 -7.73 -12.29 -0.30
C ARG A 192 -6.83 -13.49 -0.50
N ASP A 193 -5.77 -13.60 0.29
CA ASP A 193 -4.91 -14.79 0.28
C ASP A 193 -4.44 -15.16 -1.16
N TYR A 194 -4.04 -14.13 -1.93
CA TYR A 194 -3.67 -14.17 -3.35
C TYR A 194 -4.79 -14.47 -4.37
N GLN A 195 -6.03 -14.64 -3.93
CA GLN A 195 -7.20 -14.71 -4.81
C GLN A 195 -7.72 -13.31 -5.12
N HIS A 196 -7.80 -12.98 -6.40
CA HIS A 196 -8.37 -11.72 -6.88
C HIS A 196 -9.84 -11.90 -7.23
N THR A 197 -10.69 -11.06 -6.65
CA THR A 197 -12.12 -10.96 -6.89
C THR A 197 -12.48 -9.49 -7.09
N GLU A 198 -13.59 -9.23 -7.77
CA GLU A 198 -14.03 -7.88 -8.05
C GLU A 198 -15.52 -7.76 -7.75
N LEU A 199 -15.88 -6.77 -6.94
CA LEU A 199 -17.26 -6.35 -6.78
C LEU A 199 -17.57 -5.31 -7.84
N SER A 200 -18.57 -5.58 -8.67
CA SER A 200 -19.06 -4.61 -9.63
C SER A 200 -19.62 -3.38 -8.92
N LYS A 201 -19.67 -2.25 -9.64
CA LYS A 201 -20.28 -1.01 -9.15
C LYS A 201 -21.70 -1.23 -8.59
N GLN A 202 -22.53 -2.02 -9.27
CA GLN A 202 -23.90 -2.27 -8.82
C GLN A 202 -23.95 -3.09 -7.53
N GLU A 203 -23.09 -4.10 -7.39
CA GLU A 203 -22.99 -4.89 -6.16
C GLU A 203 -22.51 -4.03 -4.99
N ALA A 204 -21.51 -3.17 -5.23
CA ALA A 204 -21.04 -2.21 -4.23
C ALA A 204 -22.18 -1.28 -3.78
N VAL A 205 -22.96 -0.73 -4.72
CA VAL A 205 -24.13 0.12 -4.41
C VAL A 205 -25.20 -0.63 -3.62
N ASN A 206 -25.49 -1.88 -3.99
CA ASN A 206 -26.46 -2.70 -3.28
C ASN A 206 -26.03 -2.97 -1.83
N LEU A 207 -24.74 -3.27 -1.62
CA LEU A 207 -24.15 -3.48 -0.29
C LEU A 207 -24.16 -2.20 0.54
N MET A 208 -23.80 -1.04 -0.06
CA MET A 208 -23.80 0.24 0.64
C MET A 208 -25.16 0.54 1.26
N GLY A 209 -26.24 0.32 0.53
CA GLY A 209 -27.56 0.57 1.10
C GLY A 209 -28.07 -0.48 2.09
N THR A 210 -27.28 -1.50 2.43
CA THR A 210 -27.52 -2.34 3.63
C THR A 210 -26.80 -1.80 4.87
N MET A 211 -25.89 -0.84 4.68
CA MET A 211 -25.17 -0.22 5.77
C MET A 211 -26.05 0.83 6.46
N ASP A 212 -25.98 0.87 7.78
CA ASP A 212 -26.64 1.85 8.66
C ASP A 212 -25.98 3.24 8.55
N ILE A 213 -25.91 3.73 7.32
CA ILE A 213 -25.50 5.07 6.95
C ILE A 213 -26.81 5.79 6.65
N ASP A 214 -27.20 6.69 7.56
CA ASP A 214 -28.46 7.42 7.49
C ASP A 214 -28.67 7.99 6.07
N SER A 215 -29.75 7.54 5.43
CA SER A 215 -30.38 8.08 4.20
C SER A 215 -29.76 7.79 2.81
N ILE A 216 -29.32 6.56 2.51
CA ILE A 216 -29.01 6.17 1.10
C ILE A 216 -30.31 5.98 0.27
N SER A 217 -30.60 6.88 -0.67
CA SER A 217 -31.59 6.64 -1.74
C SER A 217 -31.00 5.73 -2.82
N LYS A 218 -31.54 4.52 -3.00
CA LYS A 218 -30.97 3.47 -3.86
C LYS A 218 -31.29 3.59 -5.35
N ASP A 219 -32.17 4.52 -5.75
CA ASP A 219 -32.89 4.42 -7.03
C ASP A 219 -32.28 5.18 -8.22
N THR A 220 -31.26 6.03 -8.02
CA THR A 220 -30.85 7.00 -9.07
C THR A 220 -29.34 7.20 -9.28
N ASN A 221 -28.49 6.26 -8.87
CA ASN A 221 -27.02 6.44 -8.93
C ASN A 221 -26.55 7.67 -8.12
N THR A 222 -27.32 8.04 -7.10
CA THR A 222 -27.07 9.18 -6.23
C THR A 222 -27.20 8.76 -4.79
N ILE A 223 -26.35 9.27 -3.91
CA ILE A 223 -26.45 9.05 -2.47
C ILE A 223 -26.82 10.37 -1.80
N SER A 224 -27.89 10.39 -1.02
CA SER A 224 -28.22 11.50 -0.14
C SER A 224 -27.54 11.32 1.21
N VAL A 225 -26.94 12.39 1.74
CA VAL A 225 -26.42 12.42 3.10
C VAL A 225 -27.09 13.57 3.83
N ARG A 226 -27.75 13.25 4.94
CA ARG A 226 -28.42 14.24 5.79
C ARG A 226 -27.41 14.94 6.69
N ARG A 227 -27.32 16.26 6.58
CA ARG A 227 -26.48 17.09 7.44
C ARG A 227 -27.14 17.38 8.78
N THR A 228 -26.35 17.79 9.77
CA THR A 228 -26.83 18.17 11.12
C THR A 228 -27.81 19.34 11.11
N ASP A 229 -27.76 20.20 10.10
CA ASP A 229 -28.69 21.31 9.88
C ASP A 229 -30.05 20.85 9.30
N GLY A 230 -30.20 19.56 9.03
CA GLY A 230 -31.41 18.96 8.46
C GLY A 230 -31.46 18.97 6.93
N ASN A 231 -30.50 19.60 6.24
CA ASN A 231 -30.45 19.64 4.79
C ASN A 231 -29.88 18.33 4.23
N GLU A 232 -30.42 17.87 3.10
CA GLU A 232 -29.87 16.72 2.37
C GLU A 232 -28.89 17.18 1.29
N VAL A 233 -27.74 16.52 1.23
CA VAL A 233 -26.73 16.75 0.21
C VAL A 233 -26.66 15.53 -0.70
N LEU A 234 -26.74 15.76 -2.01
CA LEU A 234 -26.70 14.72 -3.03
C LEU A 234 -25.27 14.54 -3.56
N PHE A 235 -24.83 13.29 -3.57
CA PHE A 235 -23.63 12.79 -4.24
C PHE A 235 -24.03 12.01 -5.48
N ASN A 236 -23.29 12.15 -6.57
CA ASN A 236 -23.57 11.49 -7.84
C ASN A 236 -22.49 10.45 -8.12
N LEU A 237 -22.88 9.16 -8.04
CA LEU A 237 -22.00 8.01 -8.26
C LEU A 237 -21.58 7.84 -9.72
N ASN A 238 -21.95 8.73 -10.64
CA ASN A 238 -21.30 8.80 -11.94
C ASN A 238 -19.93 9.48 -11.85
N TYR A 239 -19.72 10.35 -10.85
CA TYR A 239 -18.40 10.93 -10.59
C TYR A 239 -17.52 9.93 -9.85
N LYS A 240 -16.27 9.82 -10.32
CA LYS A 240 -15.25 8.96 -9.72
C LYS A 240 -14.96 9.35 -8.26
N ALA A 241 -14.88 10.64 -7.96
CA ALA A 241 -14.62 11.14 -6.61
C ALA A 241 -15.67 10.64 -5.60
N ASP A 242 -16.96 10.80 -5.93
CA ASP A 242 -18.09 10.36 -5.11
C ASP A 242 -18.10 8.84 -4.95
N THR A 243 -17.94 8.11 -6.06
CA THR A 243 -17.94 6.65 -6.04
C THR A 243 -16.81 6.12 -5.17
N LYS A 244 -15.58 6.61 -5.38
CA LYS A 244 -14.41 6.22 -4.60
C LYS A 244 -14.65 6.46 -3.10
N PHE A 245 -15.10 7.65 -2.72
CA PHE A 245 -15.38 8.00 -1.32
C PHE A 245 -16.31 6.99 -0.63
N PHE A 246 -17.44 6.64 -1.25
CA PHE A 246 -18.36 5.68 -0.63
C PHE A 246 -17.88 4.23 -0.72
N THR A 247 -17.16 3.85 -1.78
CA THR A 247 -16.57 2.51 -1.87
C THR A 247 -15.46 2.27 -0.85
N GLU A 248 -14.72 3.31 -0.44
CA GLU A 248 -13.75 3.21 0.66
C GLU A 248 -14.45 2.89 2.00
N ILE A 249 -15.54 3.61 2.29
CA ILE A 249 -16.36 3.36 3.48
C ILE A 249 -16.91 1.94 3.47
N LEU A 250 -17.47 1.53 2.32
CA LEU A 250 -17.97 0.18 2.09
C LEU A 250 -16.89 -0.87 2.36
N ALA A 251 -15.72 -0.73 1.73
CA ALA A 251 -14.63 -1.68 1.85
C ALA A 251 -14.14 -1.80 3.29
N ALA A 252 -14.01 -0.67 4.01
CA ALA A 252 -13.63 -0.68 5.42
C ALA A 252 -14.64 -1.44 6.29
N MET A 253 -15.94 -1.15 6.12
CA MET A 253 -17.01 -1.79 6.90
C MET A 253 -17.17 -3.28 6.55
N ASP A 254 -17.19 -3.64 5.26
CA ASP A 254 -17.28 -5.03 4.80
C ASP A 254 -16.08 -5.85 5.27
N THR A 255 -14.88 -5.28 5.23
CA THR A 255 -13.66 -5.92 5.75
C THR A 255 -13.80 -6.24 7.24
N ILE A 256 -14.19 -5.28 8.07
CA ILE A 256 -14.35 -5.48 9.53
C ILE A 256 -15.41 -6.54 9.82
N GLU A 257 -16.55 -6.52 9.12
CA GLU A 257 -17.61 -7.51 9.32
C GLU A 257 -17.14 -8.93 8.96
N ARG A 258 -16.39 -9.08 7.86
CA ARG A 258 -15.83 -10.38 7.47
C ARG A 258 -14.75 -10.88 8.42
N MET A 259 -14.01 -9.98 9.06
CA MET A 259 -13.02 -10.32 10.07
C MET A 259 -13.65 -10.92 11.34
N ARG A 260 -14.92 -10.59 11.66
CA ARG A 260 -15.63 -11.12 12.83
C ARG A 260 -15.71 -12.65 12.86
N ASN A 261 -15.72 -13.30 11.70
CA ASN A 261 -15.85 -14.75 11.57
C ASN A 261 -14.52 -15.47 11.28
N ARG A 262 -13.39 -14.74 11.29
CA ARG A 262 -12.06 -15.32 11.02
C ARG A 262 -11.46 -15.93 12.28
N ARG A 263 -10.60 -16.95 12.09
CA ARG A 263 -9.90 -17.61 13.20
C ARG A 263 -8.71 -16.79 13.68
N GLU A 264 -8.11 -16.04 12.78
CA GLU A 264 -6.96 -15.16 13.01
C GLU A 264 -7.28 -14.10 14.05
N THR A 265 -8.45 -13.46 13.96
CA THR A 265 -8.90 -12.45 14.93
C THR A 265 -9.15 -13.05 16.33
N ALA A 266 -9.31 -14.38 16.40
CA ALA A 266 -9.49 -15.14 17.62
C ALA A 266 -8.19 -15.77 18.15
N ASP A 267 -7.06 -15.65 17.46
CA ASP A 267 -5.76 -16.18 17.91
C ASP A 267 -4.92 -15.15 18.70
N ASN A 268 -3.76 -15.57 19.20
CA ASN A 268 -2.87 -14.73 20.03
C ASN A 268 -1.69 -14.15 19.23
N ILE A 269 -1.74 -14.21 17.91
CA ILE A 269 -0.75 -13.64 17.00
C ILE A 269 -1.19 -12.20 16.68
N PRO A 270 -0.32 -11.20 16.84
CA PRO A 270 -0.68 -9.83 16.53
C PRO A 270 -1.01 -9.61 15.05
N ASP A 271 -2.22 -9.15 14.76
CA ASP A 271 -2.65 -8.73 13.43
C ASP A 271 -2.22 -7.28 13.12
N LEU A 272 -2.00 -6.96 11.84
CA LEU A 272 -1.68 -5.61 11.39
C LEU A 272 -2.75 -5.13 10.40
N ILE A 273 -3.36 -3.99 10.68
CA ILE A 273 -4.49 -3.44 9.91
C ILE A 273 -4.20 -1.99 9.55
N ALA A 274 -4.23 -1.68 8.25
CA ALA A 274 -4.18 -0.32 7.73
C ALA A 274 -5.47 -0.03 6.95
N ILE A 275 -6.24 0.97 7.37
CA ILE A 275 -7.42 1.45 6.65
C ILE A 275 -7.18 2.92 6.33
N THR A 276 -7.12 3.27 5.06
CA THR A 276 -6.74 4.61 4.59
C THR A 276 -7.82 5.20 3.70
N PHE A 277 -8.44 6.28 4.17
CA PHE A 277 -9.46 7.03 3.46
C PHE A 277 -8.80 8.16 2.65
N THR A 278 -8.85 8.11 1.32
CA THR A 278 -8.35 9.18 0.44
C THR A 278 -9.46 9.89 -0.33
N GLY A 279 -10.71 9.42 -0.25
CA GLY A 279 -11.82 10.00 -1.00
C GLY A 279 -12.17 11.44 -0.61
N LEU A 280 -11.90 11.87 0.62
CA LEU A 280 -12.17 13.25 1.05
C LEU A 280 -11.31 14.26 0.29
N LYS A 281 -10.04 13.92 0.05
CA LYS A 281 -9.16 14.70 -0.84
C LYS A 281 -9.81 14.86 -2.20
N ASP A 282 -10.28 13.77 -2.83
CA ASP A 282 -10.86 13.83 -4.16
C ASP A 282 -12.18 14.64 -4.22
N LEU A 283 -13.02 14.53 -3.19
CA LEU A 283 -14.22 15.35 -3.06
C LEU A 283 -13.92 16.84 -2.95
N ARG A 284 -12.87 17.21 -2.19
CA ARG A 284 -12.43 18.62 -2.07
C ARG A 284 -11.92 19.15 -3.39
N LEU A 285 -11.21 18.33 -4.15
CA LEU A 285 -10.75 18.70 -5.48
C LEU A 285 -11.93 18.86 -6.45
N LYS A 286 -12.92 17.97 -6.40
CA LYS A 286 -14.08 18.01 -7.27
C LYS A 286 -15.03 19.17 -6.97
N TYR A 287 -15.41 19.35 -5.71
CA TYR A 287 -16.48 20.28 -5.30
C TYR A 287 -15.96 21.57 -4.67
N GLY A 288 -14.70 21.62 -4.25
CA GLY A 288 -14.14 22.71 -3.46
C GLY A 288 -14.34 22.53 -1.96
N ASP A 289 -13.43 23.09 -1.18
CA ASP A 289 -13.37 22.92 0.28
C ASP A 289 -14.63 23.40 1.01
N SER A 290 -15.21 24.53 0.57
CA SER A 290 -16.39 25.14 1.17
C SER A 290 -17.71 24.48 0.77
N SER A 291 -17.69 23.47 -0.11
CA SER A 291 -18.90 22.86 -0.66
C SER A 291 -19.74 22.11 0.40
N PRO A 292 -21.07 22.01 0.20
CA PRO A 292 -21.94 21.16 1.01
C PRO A 292 -21.52 19.68 1.00
N GLN A 293 -21.02 19.17 -0.12
CA GLN A 293 -20.53 17.80 -0.29
C GLN A 293 -19.36 17.52 0.65
N VAL A 294 -18.35 18.39 0.67
CA VAL A 294 -17.21 18.22 1.58
C VAL A 294 -17.65 18.34 3.04
N SER A 295 -18.54 19.28 3.37
CA SER A 295 -19.07 19.40 4.73
C SER A 295 -19.83 18.14 5.18
N ALA A 296 -20.66 17.57 4.31
CA ALA A 296 -21.39 16.34 4.59
C ALA A 296 -20.45 15.12 4.71
N ALA A 297 -19.42 15.05 3.87
CA ALA A 297 -18.41 13.99 3.91
C ALA A 297 -17.62 14.00 5.23
N ILE A 298 -17.20 15.18 5.71
CA ILE A 298 -16.50 15.33 7.00
C ILE A 298 -17.40 14.94 8.17
N GLN A 299 -18.68 15.32 8.13
CA GLN A 299 -19.66 14.89 9.13
C GLN A 299 -19.83 13.37 9.12
N LEU A 300 -19.91 12.77 7.94
CA LEU A 300 -20.00 11.31 7.80
C LEU A 300 -18.77 10.63 8.41
N TYR A 301 -17.56 11.08 8.09
CA TYR A 301 -16.33 10.58 8.70
C TYR A 301 -16.30 10.76 10.23
N SER A 302 -16.81 11.88 10.74
CA SER A 302 -16.94 12.12 12.19
C SER A 302 -17.88 11.14 12.88
N SER A 303 -18.91 10.67 12.18
CA SER A 303 -19.79 9.61 12.69
C SER A 303 -19.23 8.19 12.47
N LEU A 304 -18.43 8.00 11.42
CA LEU A 304 -17.93 6.70 10.99
C LEU A 304 -16.71 6.26 11.81
N LEU A 305 -15.72 7.13 12.03
CA LEU A 305 -14.48 6.75 12.71
C LEU A 305 -14.72 6.19 14.13
N PRO A 306 -15.60 6.78 14.98
CA PRO A 306 -15.94 6.19 16.26
C PRO A 306 -16.62 4.82 16.10
N LYS A 307 -17.58 4.68 15.18
CA LYS A 307 -18.26 3.39 14.90
C LYS A 307 -17.26 2.31 14.47
N LEU A 308 -16.32 2.62 13.56
CA LEU A 308 -15.28 1.70 13.12
C LEU A 308 -14.36 1.31 14.28
N THR A 309 -13.95 2.30 15.07
CA THR A 309 -13.11 2.06 16.26
C THR A 309 -13.79 1.11 17.22
N ASP A 310 -15.06 1.36 17.57
CA ASP A 310 -15.83 0.50 18.49
C ASP A 310 -16.00 -0.93 17.95
N GLN A 311 -16.28 -1.08 16.65
CA GLN A 311 -16.39 -2.39 16.03
C GLN A 311 -15.07 -3.18 16.09
N ILE A 312 -13.94 -2.52 15.80
CA ILE A 312 -12.60 -3.12 15.88
C ILE A 312 -12.25 -3.46 17.34
N VAL A 313 -12.57 -2.57 18.28
CA VAL A 313 -12.37 -2.83 19.72
C VAL A 313 -13.17 -4.04 20.16
N SER A 314 -14.42 -4.18 19.70
CA SER A 314 -15.26 -5.35 20.00
C SER A 314 -14.69 -6.64 19.40
N LEU A 315 -14.14 -6.57 18.17
CA LEU A 315 -13.56 -7.70 17.44
C LEU A 315 -12.44 -8.38 18.24
N TYR A 316 -11.60 -7.59 18.89
CA TYR A 316 -10.47 -8.08 19.69
C TYR A 316 -10.74 -8.05 21.21
N SER A 317 -12.00 -7.95 21.64
CA SER A 317 -12.39 -7.94 23.07
C SER A 317 -11.65 -6.88 23.91
N GLY A 318 -11.41 -5.69 23.33
CA GLY A 318 -10.68 -4.60 23.95
C GLY A 318 -9.16 -4.71 23.93
N GLN A 319 -8.60 -5.81 23.42
CA GLN A 319 -7.16 -6.10 23.38
C GLN A 319 -6.53 -5.68 22.03
N VAL A 320 -6.88 -4.51 21.51
CA VAL A 320 -6.35 -3.95 20.27
C VAL A 320 -5.84 -2.54 20.54
N ALA A 321 -4.80 -2.09 19.84
CA ALA A 321 -4.43 -0.69 19.82
C ALA A 321 -4.86 -0.08 18.49
N VAL A 322 -5.66 0.99 18.54
CA VAL A 322 -6.19 1.70 17.38
C VAL A 322 -5.62 3.10 17.38
N PHE A 323 -4.92 3.43 16.29
CA PHE A 323 -4.30 4.72 16.05
C PHE A 323 -4.96 5.42 14.89
N GLY A 324 -5.04 6.75 14.96
CA GLY A 324 -5.52 7.62 13.90
C GLY A 324 -4.38 8.43 13.29
N LEU A 325 -4.38 8.60 11.97
CA LEU A 325 -3.49 9.53 11.28
C LEU A 325 -4.33 10.47 10.42
N THR A 326 -4.35 11.75 10.75
CA THR A 326 -5.08 12.75 9.95
C THR A 326 -4.11 13.61 9.18
N LEU A 327 -4.35 13.79 7.90
CA LEU A 327 -3.54 14.65 7.02
C LEU A 327 -4.31 15.91 6.69
N ILE A 328 -3.74 17.04 7.13
CA ILE A 328 -4.27 18.37 6.91
C ILE A 328 -3.56 18.99 5.71
N TRP A 329 -4.32 19.22 4.65
CA TRP A 329 -3.86 19.93 3.47
C TRP A 329 -3.91 21.43 3.73
N THR A 330 -2.75 22.05 3.88
CA THR A 330 -2.61 23.51 3.84
C THR A 330 -2.32 23.97 2.43
N ASN A 331 -2.87 25.12 2.04
CA ASN A 331 -2.65 25.72 0.74
C ASN A 331 -1.55 26.80 0.83
N PRO A 332 -0.31 26.54 0.37
CA PRO A 332 0.77 27.50 0.53
C PRO A 332 0.71 28.69 -0.43
N THR A 333 -0.07 28.62 -1.52
CA THR A 333 0.00 29.62 -2.62
C THR A 333 -1.12 30.65 -2.60
N GLY A 334 -2.08 30.57 -1.67
CA GLY A 334 -3.25 31.46 -1.66
C GLY A 334 -4.20 31.29 -2.86
N VAL A 335 -3.89 30.37 -3.79
CA VAL A 335 -4.73 30.03 -4.95
C VAL A 335 -5.76 28.99 -4.52
N THR A 336 -7.05 29.32 -4.59
CA THR A 336 -8.08 28.36 -4.16
C THR A 336 -8.10 27.14 -5.09
N ILE A 337 -8.30 25.94 -4.52
CA ILE A 337 -8.40 24.68 -5.27
C ILE A 337 -9.43 24.81 -6.42
N SER A 338 -10.55 25.51 -6.19
CA SER A 338 -11.57 25.77 -7.21
C SER A 338 -11.06 26.59 -8.40
N GLN A 339 -10.17 27.56 -8.20
CA GLN A 339 -9.59 28.35 -9.30
C GLN A 339 -8.69 27.47 -10.15
N SER A 340 -7.80 26.72 -9.49
CA SER A 340 -6.92 25.73 -10.10
C SER A 340 -7.66 24.70 -10.97
N VAL A 341 -8.75 24.12 -10.46
CA VAL A 341 -9.53 23.13 -11.20
C VAL A 341 -10.23 23.73 -12.42
N ASN A 342 -10.77 24.94 -12.28
CA ASN A 342 -11.39 25.65 -13.41
C ASN A 342 -10.37 26.03 -14.49
N GLU A 343 -9.16 26.43 -14.10
CA GLU A 343 -8.07 26.69 -15.05
C GLU A 343 -7.73 25.44 -15.85
N VAL A 344 -7.57 24.29 -15.19
CA VAL A 344 -7.29 23.04 -15.90
C VAL A 344 -8.44 22.60 -16.79
N TYR A 345 -9.69 22.77 -16.34
CA TYR A 345 -10.83 22.48 -17.19
C TYR A 345 -10.87 23.36 -18.45
N ASN A 346 -10.54 24.66 -18.31
CA ASN A 346 -10.48 25.58 -19.45
C ASN A 346 -9.38 25.20 -20.44
N ILE A 347 -8.18 24.87 -19.96
CA ILE A 347 -7.08 24.45 -20.83
C ILE A 347 -7.42 23.11 -21.50
N ALA A 348 -8.01 22.16 -20.76
CA ALA A 348 -8.43 20.87 -21.30
C ALA A 348 -9.51 21.04 -22.38
N ARG A 349 -10.46 21.96 -22.20
CA ARG A 349 -11.51 22.26 -23.19
C ARG A 349 -10.97 22.76 -24.53
N GLU A 350 -9.82 23.42 -24.54
CA GLU A 350 -9.19 23.89 -25.79
C GLU A 350 -8.54 22.75 -26.58
N HIS A 351 -8.25 21.62 -25.92
CA HIS A 351 -7.46 20.51 -26.47
C HIS A 351 -8.23 19.19 -26.60
N LEU A 352 -9.42 19.06 -26.01
CA LEU A 352 -10.21 17.82 -25.97
C LEU A 352 -11.52 17.92 -26.77
N GLU A 353 -11.95 16.80 -27.34
CA GLU A 353 -13.29 16.67 -27.93
C GLU A 353 -14.37 16.59 -26.82
N ASP A 354 -15.63 16.91 -27.15
CA ASP A 354 -16.73 16.94 -26.16
C ASP A 354 -16.87 15.62 -25.37
N LYS A 355 -16.72 14.47 -26.04
CA LYS A 355 -16.79 13.14 -25.38
C LYS A 355 -15.63 12.91 -24.40
N GLU A 356 -14.44 13.40 -24.73
CA GLU A 356 -13.27 13.32 -23.87
C GLU A 356 -13.37 14.30 -22.71
N LEU A 357 -14.02 15.45 -22.92
CA LEU A 357 -14.33 16.43 -21.90
C LEU A 357 -15.33 15.90 -20.88
N ASP A 358 -16.38 15.19 -21.32
CA ASP A 358 -17.31 14.47 -20.43
C ASP A 358 -16.57 13.41 -19.61
N HIS A 359 -15.71 12.62 -20.25
CA HIS A 359 -14.87 11.64 -19.57
C HIS A 359 -13.93 12.30 -18.54
N PHE A 360 -13.34 13.44 -18.89
CA PHE A 360 -12.51 14.22 -18.00
C PHE A 360 -13.29 14.69 -16.76
N GLN A 361 -14.49 15.24 -16.95
CA GLN A 361 -15.33 15.70 -15.83
C GLN A 361 -15.77 14.55 -14.91
N LEU A 362 -16.07 13.37 -15.48
CA LEU A 362 -16.49 12.20 -14.72
C LEU A 362 -15.36 11.60 -13.88
N ASN A 363 -14.13 11.62 -14.39
CA ASN A 363 -12.99 10.95 -13.77
C ASN A 363 -12.06 11.88 -12.96
N PHE A 364 -12.25 13.19 -13.03
CA PHE A 364 -11.49 14.14 -12.21
C PHE A 364 -11.61 13.79 -10.70
N PRO A 365 -10.53 13.81 -9.90
CA PRO A 365 -9.20 14.40 -10.18
C PRO A 365 -8.14 13.47 -10.79
N GLU A 366 -8.41 12.16 -10.94
CA GLU A 366 -7.48 11.21 -11.55
C GLU A 366 -8.04 10.72 -12.88
N VAL A 367 -7.64 11.40 -13.96
CA VAL A 367 -8.09 11.09 -15.32
C VAL A 367 -7.03 10.25 -16.02
N ILE A 368 -7.47 9.12 -16.57
CA ILE A 368 -6.65 8.25 -17.42
C ILE A 368 -7.27 8.32 -18.81
N LEU A 369 -6.56 8.91 -19.77
CA LEU A 369 -7.00 8.95 -21.16
C LEU A 369 -6.34 7.80 -21.92
N ASN A 370 -7.12 6.83 -22.39
CA ASN A 370 -6.62 5.68 -23.15
C ASN A 370 -6.66 5.96 -24.65
N ASP A 371 -5.65 5.48 -25.39
CA ASP A 371 -5.58 5.57 -26.85
C ASP A 371 -6.13 4.29 -27.50
N GLU A 372 -7.40 4.31 -27.90
CA GLU A 372 -8.03 3.16 -28.56
C GLU A 372 -7.69 3.06 -30.07
N SER A 373 -6.90 3.96 -30.67
CA SER A 373 -6.74 3.98 -32.15
C SER A 373 -5.33 4.26 -32.66
N LYS A 374 -4.82 3.43 -33.60
CA LYS A 374 -3.51 3.59 -34.31
C LYS A 374 -3.31 4.91 -35.08
N SER A 375 -4.26 5.84 -35.04
CA SER A 375 -4.16 7.23 -35.55
C SER A 375 -3.43 8.18 -34.57
N SER A 376 -2.70 7.59 -33.62
CA SER A 376 -2.24 8.08 -32.32
C SER A 376 -1.22 9.21 -32.28
N SER A 377 -0.54 9.55 -33.39
CA SER A 377 0.62 10.45 -33.32
C SER A 377 0.21 11.87 -32.94
N ASP A 378 -0.76 12.44 -33.67
CA ASP A 378 -1.11 13.84 -33.52
C ASP A 378 -1.96 14.09 -32.26
N LYS A 379 -2.80 13.11 -31.88
CA LYS A 379 -3.61 13.18 -30.65
C LYS A 379 -2.76 13.08 -29.38
N LEU A 380 -1.83 12.12 -29.30
CA LEU A 380 -0.92 12.04 -28.15
C LEU A 380 -0.03 13.29 -28.04
N ASP A 381 0.41 13.87 -29.16
CA ASP A 381 1.20 15.10 -29.16
C ASP A 381 0.37 16.30 -28.63
N SER A 382 -0.91 16.42 -29.01
CA SER A 382 -1.82 17.47 -28.49
C SER A 382 -2.17 17.32 -27.00
N LEU A 383 -2.28 16.08 -26.51
CA LEU A 383 -2.54 15.82 -25.09
C LEU A 383 -1.25 15.96 -24.25
N CYS A 384 -0.08 15.70 -24.83
CA CYS A 384 1.19 15.99 -24.20
C CYS A 384 1.49 17.50 -24.20
N SER A 385 1.06 18.26 -25.21
CA SER A 385 1.17 19.73 -25.16
C SER A 385 0.28 20.31 -24.04
N LEU A 386 -0.91 19.76 -23.84
CA LEU A 386 -1.77 20.07 -22.68
C LEU A 386 -1.02 19.85 -21.35
N ALA A 387 -0.28 18.75 -21.21
CA ALA A 387 0.55 18.50 -20.03
C ALA A 387 1.65 19.56 -19.84
N THR A 388 2.30 19.99 -20.92
CA THR A 388 3.31 21.06 -20.86
C THR A 388 2.73 22.43 -20.54
N GLU A 389 1.45 22.68 -20.82
CA GLU A 389 0.76 23.92 -20.46
C GLU A 389 0.24 23.89 -19.01
N ILE A 390 -0.28 22.75 -18.56
CA ILE A 390 -0.81 22.57 -17.20
C ILE A 390 0.34 22.59 -16.17
N ASN A 391 1.39 21.78 -16.35
CA ASN A 391 2.44 21.56 -15.34
C ASN A 391 3.08 22.86 -14.77
N PRO A 392 3.50 23.85 -15.58
CA PRO A 392 4.14 25.05 -15.04
C PRO A 392 3.14 26.04 -14.40
N ARG A 393 1.88 26.04 -14.84
CA ARG A 393 0.83 26.90 -14.27
C ARG A 393 0.27 26.34 -12.97
N MET A 394 0.36 25.02 -12.80
CA MET A 394 -0.34 24.28 -11.76
C MET A 394 0.65 23.52 -10.87
N GLN A 395 1.10 24.15 -9.78
CA GLN A 395 1.98 23.48 -8.79
C GLN A 395 1.31 22.30 -8.07
N LEU A 396 -0.03 22.22 -8.13
CA LEU A 396 -0.85 21.21 -7.47
C LEU A 396 -1.17 19.97 -8.32
N MET A 397 -0.84 19.98 -9.63
CA MET A 397 -1.12 18.86 -10.54
C MET A 397 0.14 18.34 -11.21
N ARG A 398 0.27 17.02 -11.27
CA ARG A 398 1.26 16.29 -12.05
C ARG A 398 0.57 15.64 -13.24
N VAL A 399 0.98 16.05 -14.42
CA VAL A 399 0.61 15.35 -15.65
C VAL A 399 1.76 14.43 -16.05
N THR A 400 1.49 13.13 -16.07
CA THR A 400 2.43 12.12 -16.54
C THR A 400 2.05 11.71 -17.94
N CYS A 401 2.94 11.96 -18.89
CA CYS A 401 2.78 11.55 -20.28
C CYS A 401 3.66 10.34 -20.58
N PRO A 402 3.20 9.41 -21.44
CA PRO A 402 4.04 8.35 -21.94
C PRO A 402 5.14 8.98 -22.81
N HIS A 403 6.39 8.97 -22.34
CA HIS A 403 7.52 9.37 -23.19
C HIS A 403 7.72 8.32 -24.29
N ARG A 404 7.38 8.69 -25.53
CA ARG A 404 7.85 7.95 -26.70
C ARG A 404 9.36 8.14 -26.77
N ILE A 405 10.12 7.12 -26.39
CA ILE A 405 11.55 7.05 -26.69
C ILE A 405 11.66 7.06 -28.23
N ARG A 406 11.87 8.22 -28.85
CA ARG A 406 12.38 8.30 -30.21
C ARG A 406 13.74 7.63 -30.17
N ARG A 407 13.89 6.49 -30.84
CA ARG A 407 15.16 5.75 -30.96
C ARG A 407 16.26 6.52 -31.74
N ASP A 408 16.03 7.77 -32.10
CA ASP A 408 16.89 8.51 -33.04
C ASP A 408 17.93 9.43 -32.36
N THR A 409 18.11 9.36 -31.04
CA THR A 409 19.06 10.24 -30.32
C THR A 409 20.10 9.51 -29.46
N PHE A 410 20.58 8.35 -29.93
CA PHE A 410 21.74 7.67 -29.32
C PHE A 410 23.11 8.14 -29.83
N LEU A 411 23.19 9.20 -30.64
CA LEU A 411 24.46 9.69 -31.20
C LEU A 411 24.82 11.15 -30.90
N GLN A 412 24.08 11.86 -30.05
CA GLN A 412 24.42 13.25 -29.72
C GLN A 412 23.77 13.74 -28.42
N ALA A 413 24.19 13.16 -27.29
CA ALA A 413 23.97 13.76 -25.97
C ALA A 413 25.01 13.24 -24.98
N ASN A 414 26.29 13.34 -25.36
CA ASN A 414 27.38 13.41 -24.41
C ASN A 414 27.93 14.83 -24.53
N ASN A 415 28.06 15.53 -23.40
CA ASN A 415 28.35 16.96 -23.25
C ASN A 415 27.10 17.83 -23.16
N ASN A 416 26.37 17.70 -22.05
CA ASN A 416 26.21 18.81 -21.10
C ASN A 416 25.51 18.28 -19.84
N THR A 417 26.30 18.17 -18.79
CA THR A 417 25.90 17.82 -17.44
C THR A 417 24.98 18.88 -16.85
N ASN A 418 23.81 18.44 -16.39
CA ASN A 418 23.12 18.80 -15.15
C ASN A 418 21.63 18.50 -15.32
N ASN A 419 21.25 17.23 -15.23
CA ASN A 419 19.85 16.83 -15.13
C ASN A 419 19.69 15.68 -14.13
N THR A 420 18.77 15.92 -13.20
CA THR A 420 18.16 14.98 -12.26
C THR A 420 17.74 13.70 -12.98
N ILE A 421 18.34 12.58 -12.57
CA ILE A 421 18.11 11.28 -13.19
C ILE A 421 16.77 10.72 -12.70
N ASN A 422 15.90 10.41 -13.65
CA ASN A 422 14.61 9.74 -13.47
C ASN A 422 14.79 8.39 -12.74
N GLU A 423 14.18 8.25 -11.56
CA GLU A 423 14.35 7.14 -10.61
C GLU A 423 13.71 5.77 -10.99
N ASN A 424 13.16 5.60 -12.19
CA ASN A 424 12.39 4.39 -12.51
C ASN A 424 13.14 3.32 -13.33
N SER A 425 14.46 3.45 -13.49
CA SER A 425 15.32 2.39 -14.06
C SER A 425 16.66 2.30 -13.34
N LEU A 426 16.66 2.40 -12.01
CA LEU A 426 17.85 2.12 -11.23
C LEU A 426 18.16 0.62 -11.32
N ALA A 427 19.29 0.28 -11.97
CA ALA A 427 19.89 -1.03 -11.80
C ALA A 427 20.14 -1.22 -10.29
N THR A 428 19.83 -2.39 -9.75
CA THR A 428 20.14 -2.75 -8.36
C THR A 428 21.55 -2.29 -8.01
N GLU A 429 21.65 -1.44 -7.00
CA GLU A 429 22.89 -0.83 -6.55
C GLU A 429 23.88 -1.94 -6.20
N LYS A 430 24.89 -2.11 -7.05
CA LYS A 430 25.92 -3.12 -6.87
C LYS A 430 26.94 -2.49 -5.93
N SER A 431 27.02 -2.98 -4.69
CA SER A 431 28.01 -2.52 -3.72
C SER A 431 29.40 -2.53 -4.36
N GLU A 432 30.18 -1.46 -4.18
CA GLU A 432 31.56 -1.38 -4.68
C GLU A 432 32.43 -2.55 -4.20
N GLU A 433 32.05 -3.17 -3.08
CA GLU A 433 32.72 -4.30 -2.47
C GLU A 433 32.42 -5.66 -3.13
N PHE A 434 31.45 -5.72 -4.05
CA PHE A 434 31.00 -6.97 -4.68
C PHE A 434 32.14 -7.78 -5.32
N PRO A 435 33.12 -7.17 -6.04
CA PRO A 435 34.23 -7.92 -6.63
C PRO A 435 35.10 -8.62 -5.59
N TYR A 436 35.26 -8.04 -4.39
CA TYR A 436 36.06 -8.64 -3.33
C TYR A 436 35.32 -9.80 -2.66
N MET A 437 34.05 -9.59 -2.29
CA MET A 437 33.22 -10.64 -1.69
C MET A 437 33.06 -11.84 -2.62
N PHE A 438 32.81 -11.60 -3.91
CA PHE A 438 32.66 -12.65 -4.90
C PHE A 438 33.92 -13.53 -5.01
N ASN A 439 35.10 -12.91 -5.08
CA ASN A 439 36.36 -13.65 -5.19
C ASN A 439 36.68 -14.46 -3.92
N ILE A 440 36.42 -13.90 -2.73
CA ILE A 440 36.64 -14.61 -1.46
C ILE A 440 35.73 -15.83 -1.38
N ILE A 441 34.43 -15.68 -1.64
CA ILE A 441 33.47 -16.79 -1.59
C ILE A 441 33.82 -17.86 -2.62
N LEU A 442 34.16 -17.45 -3.86
CA LEU A 442 34.49 -18.38 -4.94
C LEU A 442 35.74 -19.22 -4.63
N LEU A 443 36.81 -18.59 -4.14
CA LEU A 443 38.05 -19.30 -3.79
C LEU A 443 37.87 -20.22 -2.58
N VAL A 444 37.16 -19.77 -1.54
CA VAL A 444 36.88 -20.58 -0.36
C VAL A 444 36.03 -21.79 -0.72
N ALA A 445 34.97 -21.61 -1.52
CA ALA A 445 34.13 -22.71 -1.98
C ALA A 445 34.91 -23.72 -2.82
N LEU A 446 35.79 -23.25 -3.72
CA LEU A 446 36.63 -24.11 -4.54
C LEU A 446 37.58 -24.98 -3.70
N ILE A 447 38.26 -24.38 -2.72
CA ILE A 447 39.15 -25.12 -1.80
C ILE A 447 38.34 -26.18 -1.04
N PHE A 448 37.15 -25.82 -0.52
CA PHE A 448 36.29 -26.76 0.18
C PHE A 448 35.85 -27.95 -0.69
N ILE A 449 35.53 -27.72 -1.95
CA ILE A 449 35.15 -28.81 -2.87
C ILE A 449 36.33 -29.74 -3.12
N ILE A 450 37.54 -29.20 -3.33
CA ILE A 450 38.74 -29.99 -3.57
C ILE A 450 39.12 -30.81 -2.32
N THR A 451 39.05 -30.23 -1.13
CA THR A 451 39.36 -30.96 0.12
C THR A 451 38.36 -32.08 0.38
N LEU A 452 37.06 -31.82 0.16
CA LEU A 452 36.01 -32.82 0.34
C LEU A 452 36.16 -33.96 -0.67
N PHE A 453 36.52 -33.64 -1.92
CA PHE A 453 36.84 -34.64 -2.93
C PHE A 453 38.06 -35.49 -2.55
N ALA A 454 39.14 -34.87 -2.06
CA ALA A 454 40.35 -35.59 -1.65
C ALA A 454 40.10 -36.55 -0.49
N ILE A 455 39.33 -36.13 0.52
CA ILE A 455 38.94 -36.98 1.65
C ILE A 455 38.08 -38.14 1.16
N SER A 456 37.08 -37.87 0.31
CA SER A 456 36.22 -38.90 -0.25
C SER A 456 37.02 -39.91 -1.07
N TRP A 457 37.98 -39.45 -1.87
CA TRP A 457 38.86 -40.32 -2.65
C TRP A 457 39.72 -41.22 -1.75
N SER A 458 40.27 -40.64 -0.68
CA SER A 458 41.07 -41.37 0.30
C SER A 458 40.25 -42.45 0.99
N MET A 459 39.02 -42.14 1.41
CA MET A 459 38.12 -43.13 2.03
C MET A 459 37.74 -44.25 1.06
N TRP A 460 37.51 -43.91 -0.21
CA TRP A 460 37.20 -44.89 -1.25
C TRP A 460 38.32 -45.92 -1.44
N HIS A 461 39.57 -45.50 -1.28
CA HIS A 461 40.76 -46.32 -1.47
C HIS A 461 41.45 -46.70 -0.16
N MET A 462 40.74 -46.64 0.97
CA MET A 462 41.29 -47.19 2.21
C MET A 462 41.43 -48.70 2.04
N ASP A 463 42.68 -49.19 2.09
CA ASP A 463 42.97 -50.61 2.17
C ASP A 463 42.35 -51.14 3.47
N PRO A 464 41.37 -52.07 3.40
CA PRO A 464 40.71 -52.58 4.59
C PRO A 464 41.63 -53.43 5.49
N GLY A 465 42.91 -53.62 5.11
CA GLY A 465 43.84 -54.48 5.81
C GLY A 465 43.45 -55.92 5.54
N VAL A 466 44.16 -56.58 4.62
CA VAL A 466 43.87 -57.94 4.19
C VAL A 466 44.35 -58.97 5.23
N ASP A 467 43.98 -58.80 6.50
CA ASP A 467 44.40 -59.69 7.57
C ASP A 467 43.33 -60.72 7.95
N SER A 468 43.75 -61.98 7.82
CA SER A 468 43.19 -63.24 8.31
C SER A 468 41.87 -63.79 7.73
N ILE A 469 40.87 -62.97 7.37
CA ILE A 469 39.56 -63.52 6.91
C ILE A 469 39.38 -63.51 5.39
N ILE A 470 39.89 -62.49 4.68
CA ILE A 470 39.67 -62.34 3.23
C ILE A 470 40.42 -63.42 2.42
N TYR A 471 41.64 -63.78 2.83
CA TYR A 471 42.41 -64.87 2.22
C TYR A 471 41.82 -66.27 2.45
N ARG A 472 40.88 -66.43 3.40
CA ARG A 472 40.22 -67.72 3.63
C ARG A 472 39.09 -67.99 2.63
N THR A 473 38.64 -66.96 1.92
CA THR A 473 37.48 -67.01 1.00
C THR A 473 37.82 -66.76 -0.46
N THR A 474 39.06 -66.37 -0.79
CA THR A 474 39.52 -66.23 -2.18
C THR A 474 40.50 -67.34 -2.53
N GLU A 475 40.12 -68.26 -3.43
CA GLU A 475 41.00 -69.34 -3.90
C GLU A 475 42.30 -68.77 -4.52
N PRO A 476 43.47 -69.40 -4.28
CA PRO A 476 44.71 -68.98 -4.92
C PRO A 476 44.67 -69.29 -6.41
N VAL A 477 44.58 -68.26 -7.24
CA VAL A 477 44.81 -68.38 -8.69
C VAL A 477 46.24 -68.87 -8.89
N LYS A 478 46.37 -70.08 -9.43
CA LYS A 478 47.64 -70.70 -9.82
C LYS A 478 48.43 -69.77 -10.74
N LEU A 479 49.59 -69.32 -10.27
CA LEU A 479 50.64 -68.76 -11.12
C LEU A 479 51.15 -69.86 -12.06
N LYS A 480 50.88 -69.74 -13.36
CA LYS A 480 51.67 -70.42 -14.39
C LYS A 480 52.96 -69.63 -14.57
N LEU A 481 54.08 -70.29 -14.28
CA LEU A 481 55.39 -69.89 -14.77
C LEU A 481 55.46 -70.25 -16.25
N ASP A 482 55.69 -69.25 -17.10
CA ASP A 482 56.43 -69.33 -18.36
C ASP A 482 57.25 -68.04 -18.51
#